data_AF-A0AAV9Z243-F1
#
_entry.id   AF-A0AAV9Z243-F1
#
_cell.length_a   1.000
_cell.length_b   1.000
_cell.length_c   1.000
_cell.angle_alpha   90.00
_cell.angle_beta   90.00
_cell.angle_gamma   90.00
#
_symmetry.space_group_name_H-M   'P 1'
#
loop_
_entity.id
_entity.type
_entity.pdbx_description
1 polymer ?
#
loop_
_entity_poly.entity_id
_entity_poly.type
_entity_poly.pdbx_seq_one_letter_code
_entity_poly.pdbx_strand_id
1 'polypeptide(L)'
;MIPPRLLQRSCATSSSLRQLAPRHRLEGIRLGTRAYVSGAPRPPTFAATVWYRADGTPRSKTEGLFKLAEWMAHGIAFMIVYKILKEEFTKQEKVLEEENRARQNGLIAFLANIRDIDGQNYTDVDLSNYPSCFHYFSILSRAMLLREYSAKKTGEILLALERVDSMPPEQHDKAHAIMREAAETVHKILLLSEDDSDTEFDPAFLGAVTGRVLGKATVALARMLNDDRVAEWAGLSLRSRPLSDEDADKESRILG
;
A
#
# COMPACT_ATOMS: atom_id res chain seq x y z
N MET A 1 -32.72 0.87 68.78
CA MET A 1 -32.40 0.54 70.19
C MET A 1 -30.91 0.34 70.30
N ILE A 2 -30.26 1.24 71.03
CA ILE A 2 -28.84 1.20 71.39
C ILE A 2 -28.79 0.77 72.86
N PRO A 3 -27.82 -0.06 73.27
CA PRO A 3 -27.07 0.33 74.45
C PRO A 3 -25.55 0.26 74.22
N PRO A 4 -24.82 1.27 74.74
CA PRO A 4 -23.36 1.33 74.82
C PRO A 4 -22.88 0.83 76.19
N ARG A 5 -21.58 0.54 76.31
CA ARG A 5 -20.72 0.74 77.51
C ARG A 5 -19.30 0.31 77.14
N LEU A 6 -18.41 1.25 76.83
CA LEU A 6 -17.58 2.06 77.75
C LEU A 6 -16.45 1.26 78.41
N LEU A 7 -15.24 1.59 77.93
CA LEU A 7 -14.01 1.88 78.69
C LEU A 7 -13.51 0.84 79.71
N GLN A 8 -12.32 0.32 79.44
CA GLN A 8 -11.20 0.51 80.38
C GLN A 8 -9.85 0.43 79.67
N ARG A 9 -9.03 1.44 79.92
CA ARG A 9 -7.64 1.59 79.47
C ARG A 9 -6.70 1.34 80.65
N SER A 10 -5.56 0.75 80.28
CA SER A 10 -4.20 0.92 80.84
C SER A 10 -3.82 0.31 82.20
N CYS A 11 -2.86 -0.61 82.15
CA CYS A 11 -1.46 -0.48 82.61
C CYS A 11 -1.01 -1.85 83.14
N ALA A 12 -0.21 -2.57 82.36
CA ALA A 12 1.26 -2.59 82.45
C ALA A 12 1.77 -3.43 83.64
N THR A 13 2.46 -4.54 83.35
CA THR A 13 3.86 -4.77 83.76
C THR A 13 4.34 -6.18 83.38
N SER A 14 5.67 -6.29 83.36
CA SER A 14 6.53 -7.47 83.21
C SER A 14 6.77 -7.90 81.76
N SER A 15 7.89 -7.55 81.13
CA SER A 15 9.29 -7.92 81.42
C SER A 15 9.57 -9.41 81.20
N SER A 16 9.92 -9.78 79.97
CA SER A 16 11.06 -10.65 79.66
C SER A 16 10.97 -11.06 78.19
N LEU A 17 11.99 -10.73 77.40
CA LEU A 17 12.61 -11.63 76.41
C LEU A 17 13.68 -10.82 75.66
N ARG A 18 14.82 -10.64 76.35
CA ARG A 18 16.10 -10.63 75.65
C ARG A 18 16.34 -12.06 75.20
N GLN A 19 16.32 -12.32 73.90
CA GLN A 19 17.02 -13.46 73.30
C GLN A 19 17.32 -13.14 71.83
N LEU A 20 18.58 -12.78 71.60
CA LEU A 20 19.45 -13.19 70.48
C LEU A 20 18.81 -13.25 69.08
N ALA A 21 18.86 -12.13 68.36
CA ALA A 21 18.91 -12.16 66.90
C ALA A 21 20.37 -11.94 66.46
N PRO A 22 21.01 -12.87 65.74
CA PRO A 22 22.38 -12.71 65.30
C PRO A 22 22.47 -11.58 64.29
N ARG A 23 23.32 -10.59 64.61
CA ARG A 23 23.74 -9.52 63.70
C ARG A 23 24.60 -10.14 62.58
N HIS A 24 23.95 -10.71 61.56
CA HIS A 24 24.62 -10.89 60.27
C HIS A 24 24.67 -9.54 59.56
N ARG A 25 25.89 -9.02 59.48
CA ARG A 25 26.27 -7.82 58.74
C ARG A 25 26.08 -8.11 57.24
N LEU A 26 24.88 -7.90 56.72
CA LEU A 26 24.64 -7.82 55.29
C LEU A 26 25.07 -6.44 54.82
N GLU A 27 26.34 -6.31 54.42
CA GLU A 27 26.83 -5.20 53.60
C GLU A 27 26.25 -5.34 52.18
N GLY A 28 24.94 -5.15 52.07
CA GLY A 28 24.24 -4.98 50.80
C GLY A 28 24.43 -3.55 50.33
N ILE A 29 24.77 -3.38 49.05
CA ILE A 29 24.81 -2.09 48.36
C ILE A 29 23.48 -1.38 48.63
N ARG A 30 23.52 -0.26 49.37
CA ARG A 30 22.37 0.60 49.61
C ARG A 30 22.00 1.30 48.31
N LEU A 31 21.23 0.64 47.45
CA LEU A 31 20.34 1.35 46.54
C LEU A 31 19.25 1.96 47.43
N GLY A 32 19.26 3.28 47.56
CA GLY A 32 18.45 4.00 48.53
C GLY A 32 16.95 3.79 48.30
N THR A 33 16.35 2.82 48.99
CA THR A 33 14.99 2.83 49.58
C THR A 33 14.69 1.44 50.15
N ARG A 34 14.52 1.36 51.49
CA ARG A 34 14.07 0.21 52.32
C ARG A 34 14.71 -1.18 52.06
N ALA A 35 15.25 -1.79 53.12
CA ALA A 35 15.66 -3.19 53.11
C ALA A 35 14.50 -4.07 52.61
N TYR A 36 14.70 -4.75 51.48
CA TYR A 36 13.70 -5.65 50.90
C TYR A 36 13.46 -6.80 51.86
N VAL A 37 12.20 -6.96 52.29
CA VAL A 37 11.78 -8.06 53.18
C VAL A 37 11.85 -9.36 52.38
N SER A 38 12.64 -10.31 52.86
CA SER A 38 12.73 -11.67 52.31
C SER A 38 11.33 -12.27 52.17
N GLY A 39 10.94 -12.65 50.95
CA GLY A 39 9.64 -13.26 50.63
C GLY A 39 8.64 -12.38 49.88
N ALA A 40 8.91 -11.09 49.68
CA ALA A 40 8.10 -10.23 48.81
C ALA A 40 8.58 -10.32 47.34
N PRO A 41 7.67 -10.38 46.35
CA PRO A 41 8.07 -10.42 44.93
C PRO A 41 8.89 -9.18 44.57
N ARG A 42 9.87 -9.35 43.68
CA ARG A 42 10.69 -8.22 43.21
C ARG A 42 9.81 -7.14 42.56
N PRO A 43 10.13 -5.85 42.73
CA PRO A 43 9.41 -4.79 42.06
C PRO A 43 9.68 -4.85 40.56
N PRO A 44 8.72 -4.45 39.70
CA PRO A 44 8.83 -4.56 38.24
C PRO A 44 9.68 -3.41 37.66
N THR A 45 10.90 -3.21 38.18
CA THR A 45 11.85 -2.22 37.69
C THR A 45 13.08 -2.89 37.09
N PHE A 46 13.75 -2.22 36.15
CA PHE A 46 14.96 -2.75 35.52
C PHE A 46 16.08 -3.00 36.54
N ALA A 47 16.32 -2.04 37.44
CA ALA A 47 17.32 -2.19 38.51
C ALA A 47 17.01 -3.40 39.40
N ALA A 48 15.74 -3.63 39.75
CA ALA A 48 15.38 -4.81 40.52
C ALA A 48 15.53 -6.11 39.72
N THR A 49 15.28 -6.08 38.42
CA THR A 49 15.47 -7.23 37.53
C THR A 49 16.93 -7.64 37.42
N VAL A 50 17.83 -6.66 37.39
CA VAL A 50 19.29 -6.85 37.34
C VAL A 50 19.82 -7.36 38.67
N TRP A 51 19.45 -6.74 39.79
CA TRP A 51 20.09 -7.00 41.09
C TRP A 51 19.35 -8.00 41.98
N TYR A 52 18.12 -8.39 41.65
CA TYR A 52 17.29 -9.30 42.46
C TYR A 52 16.67 -10.42 41.60
N ARG A 53 16.40 -11.56 42.25
CA ARG A 53 15.67 -12.71 41.68
C ARG A 53 14.15 -12.45 41.73
N ALA A 54 13.37 -13.28 41.04
CA ALA A 54 11.91 -13.10 40.95
C ALA A 54 11.21 -13.12 42.32
N ASP A 55 11.73 -13.94 43.25
CA ASP A 55 11.31 -14.06 44.65
C ASP A 55 11.75 -12.88 45.54
N GLY A 56 12.39 -11.85 44.97
CA GLY A 56 12.85 -10.66 45.69
C GLY A 56 14.18 -10.82 46.40
N THR A 57 14.85 -11.98 46.32
CA THR A 57 16.16 -12.18 46.95
C THR A 57 17.28 -11.49 46.15
N PRO A 58 18.26 -10.84 46.81
CA PRO A 58 19.36 -10.16 46.11
C PRO A 58 20.28 -11.18 45.43
N ARG A 59 20.71 -10.86 44.21
CA ARG A 59 21.77 -11.60 43.50
C ARG A 59 23.14 -11.19 44.03
N SER A 60 24.15 -12.02 43.76
CA SER A 60 25.54 -11.61 43.98
C SER A 60 25.92 -10.47 43.02
N LYS A 61 26.95 -9.68 43.38
CA LYS A 61 27.41 -8.56 42.52
C LYS A 61 27.81 -9.03 41.13
N THR A 62 28.48 -10.17 41.02
CA THR A 62 28.91 -10.76 39.75
C THR A 62 27.70 -11.25 38.93
N GLU A 63 26.75 -11.95 39.56
CA GLU A 63 25.54 -12.44 38.91
C GLU A 63 24.65 -11.28 38.41
N GLY A 64 24.56 -10.18 39.17
CA GLY A 64 23.88 -8.96 38.73
C GLY A 64 24.58 -8.27 37.56
N LEU A 65 25.91 -8.20 37.55
CA LEU A 65 26.68 -7.68 36.42
C LEU A 65 26.50 -8.52 35.15
N PHE A 66 26.49 -9.87 35.25
CA PHE A 66 26.19 -10.74 34.12
C PHE A 66 24.78 -10.51 33.58
N LYS A 67 23.78 -10.35 34.46
CA LYS A 67 22.42 -10.02 34.03
C LYS A 67 22.33 -8.66 33.36
N LEU A 68 23.01 -7.63 33.88
CA LEU A 68 23.09 -6.32 33.22
C LEU A 68 23.71 -6.43 31.83
N ALA A 69 24.83 -7.15 31.70
CA ALA A 69 25.51 -7.37 30.43
C ALA A 69 24.63 -8.14 29.43
N GLU A 70 23.91 -9.17 29.89
CA GLU A 70 22.94 -9.91 29.10
C GLU A 70 21.84 -8.98 28.56
N TRP A 71 21.23 -8.16 29.41
CA TRP A 71 20.20 -7.20 28.97
C TRP A 71 20.74 -6.15 27.99
N MET A 72 21.94 -5.62 28.24
CA MET A 72 22.58 -4.68 27.31
C MET A 72 22.90 -5.35 25.97
N ALA A 73 23.38 -6.59 25.97
CA ALA A 73 23.64 -7.34 24.75
C ALA A 73 22.36 -7.58 23.93
N HIS A 74 21.24 -7.94 24.58
CA HIS A 74 19.95 -8.06 23.92
C HIS A 74 19.45 -6.72 23.36
N GLY A 75 19.61 -5.62 24.13
CA GLY A 75 19.25 -4.28 23.66
C GLY A 75 20.07 -3.84 22.44
N ILE A 76 21.37 -4.09 22.45
CA ILE A 76 22.26 -3.81 21.30
C ILE A 76 21.86 -4.67 20.11
N ALA A 77 21.65 -5.98 20.30
CA ALA A 77 21.21 -6.88 19.23
C ALA A 77 19.87 -6.44 18.63
N PHE A 78 18.90 -6.05 19.46
CA PHE A 78 17.62 -5.52 19.01
C PHE A 78 17.78 -4.23 18.20
N MET A 79 18.62 -3.29 18.66
CA MET A 79 18.87 -2.04 17.93
C MET A 79 19.55 -2.28 16.58
N ILE A 80 20.46 -3.25 16.48
CA ILE A 80 21.09 -3.64 15.22
C ILE A 80 20.04 -4.21 14.27
N VAL A 81 19.21 -5.16 14.73
CA VAL A 81 18.15 -5.75 13.90
C VAL A 81 17.14 -4.69 13.47
N TYR A 82 16.71 -3.81 14.38
CA TYR A 82 15.80 -2.71 14.08
C TYR A 82 16.39 -1.77 13.02
N LYS A 83 17.68 -1.44 13.12
CA LYS A 83 18.36 -0.59 12.13
C LYS A 83 18.38 -1.25 10.74
N ILE A 84 18.72 -2.53 10.67
CA ILE A 84 18.73 -3.29 9.40
C ILE A 84 17.33 -3.34 8.78
N LEU A 85 16.31 -3.69 9.58
CA LEU A 85 14.93 -3.74 9.10
C LEU A 85 14.46 -2.37 8.62
N LYS A 86 14.74 -1.31 9.38
CA LYS A 86 14.37 0.05 9.01
C LYS A 86 15.04 0.48 7.70
N GLU A 87 16.32 0.17 7.52
CA GLU A 87 17.03 0.46 6.27
C GLU A 87 16.41 -0.29 5.08
N GLU A 88 16.03 -1.55 5.27
CA GLU A 88 15.41 -2.35 4.21
C GLU A 88 14.00 -1.86 3.86
N PHE A 89 13.17 -1.52 4.85
CA PHE A 89 11.87 -0.90 4.62
C PHE A 89 11.99 0.42 3.87
N THR A 90 12.96 1.27 4.25
CA THR A 90 13.19 2.56 3.58
C THR A 90 13.64 2.36 2.12
N LYS A 91 14.43 1.33 1.84
CA LYS A 91 14.81 1.00 0.45
C LYS A 91 13.60 0.54 -0.36
N GLN A 92 12.77 -0.34 0.21
CA GLN A 92 11.57 -0.83 -0.47
C GLN A 92 10.58 0.31 -0.74
N GLU A 93 10.40 1.23 0.21
CA GLU A 93 9.58 2.42 0.02
C GLU A 93 10.08 3.29 -1.13
N LYS A 94 11.39 3.56 -1.20
CA LYS A 94 11.98 4.31 -2.32
C LYS A 94 11.78 3.62 -3.66
N VAL A 95 11.97 2.30 -3.74
CA VAL A 95 11.73 1.54 -4.97
C VAL A 95 10.28 1.65 -5.39
N LEU A 96 9.34 1.54 -4.45
CA LEU A 96 7.90 1.70 -4.73
C LEU A 96 7.56 3.12 -5.19
N GLU A 97 8.13 4.15 -4.57
CA GLU A 97 7.97 5.54 -4.99
C GLU A 97 8.52 5.78 -6.39
N GLU A 98 9.71 5.26 -6.70
CA GLU A 98 10.33 5.37 -8.03
C GLU A 98 9.50 4.63 -9.09
N GLU A 99 9.01 3.43 -8.81
CA GLU A 99 8.12 2.69 -9.70
C GLU A 99 6.79 3.42 -9.94
N ASN A 100 6.20 3.99 -8.88
CA ASN A 100 4.96 4.76 -8.99
C ASN A 100 5.17 6.04 -9.81
N ARG A 101 6.28 6.76 -9.59
CA ARG A 101 6.64 7.95 -10.39
C ARG A 101 6.88 7.58 -11.85
N ALA A 102 7.64 6.51 -12.12
CA ALA A 102 7.88 6.04 -13.48
C ALA A 102 6.56 5.66 -14.17
N ARG A 103 5.64 5.03 -13.43
CA ARG A 103 4.30 4.70 -13.93
C ARG A 103 3.47 5.94 -14.25
N GLN A 104 3.43 6.93 -13.37
CA GLN A 104 2.73 8.21 -13.59
C GLN A 104 3.29 8.93 -14.81
N ASN A 105 4.62 9.09 -14.90
CA ASN A 105 5.27 9.71 -16.05
C ASN A 105 4.94 8.96 -17.35
N GLY A 106 4.88 7.63 -17.31
CA GLY A 106 4.49 6.81 -18.46
C GLY A 106 3.02 6.98 -18.87
N LEU A 107 2.12 7.32 -17.93
CA LEU A 107 0.71 7.64 -18.24
C LEU A 107 0.58 9.03 -18.86
N ILE A 108 1.31 10.00 -18.32
CA ILE A 108 1.35 11.38 -18.84
C ILE A 108 1.93 11.39 -20.26
N ALA A 109 3.05 10.70 -20.50
CA ALA A 109 3.65 10.57 -21.83
C ALA A 109 2.71 9.87 -22.82
N PHE A 110 1.95 8.88 -22.36
CA PHE A 110 0.93 8.22 -23.17
C PHE A 110 -0.20 9.18 -23.55
N LEU A 111 -0.74 9.94 -22.60
CA LEU A 111 -1.79 10.92 -22.86
C LEU A 111 -1.32 11.98 -23.85
N ALA A 112 -0.09 12.50 -23.69
CA ALA A 112 0.50 13.46 -24.62
C ALA A 112 0.63 12.89 -26.04
N ASN A 113 1.10 11.64 -26.19
CA ASN A 113 1.20 11.00 -27.50
C ASN A 113 -0.18 10.79 -28.16
N ILE A 114 -1.19 10.40 -27.36
CA ILE A 114 -2.56 10.27 -27.88
C ILE A 114 -3.13 11.64 -28.27
N ARG A 115 -2.83 12.70 -27.53
CA ARG A 115 -3.20 14.08 -27.88
C ARG A 115 -2.58 14.52 -29.20
N ASP A 116 -1.31 14.24 -29.41
CA ASP A 116 -0.63 14.55 -30.68
C ASP A 116 -1.27 13.81 -31.86
N ILE A 117 -1.61 12.54 -31.67
CA ILE A 117 -2.33 11.73 -32.66
C ILE A 117 -3.72 12.33 -32.94
N ASP A 118 -4.48 12.65 -31.90
CA ASP A 118 -5.83 13.18 -32.03
C ASP A 118 -5.84 14.55 -32.71
N GLY A 119 -4.96 15.46 -32.31
CA GLY A 119 -4.83 16.79 -32.93
C GLY A 119 -4.40 16.76 -34.40
N GLN A 120 -3.68 15.71 -34.83
CA GLN A 120 -3.29 15.54 -36.23
C GLN A 120 -4.34 14.88 -37.12
N ASN A 121 -5.26 14.09 -36.52
CA ASN A 121 -6.12 13.18 -37.30
C ASN A 121 -7.61 13.40 -37.05
N TYR A 122 -8.04 13.76 -35.84
CA TYR A 122 -9.45 13.71 -35.43
C TYR A 122 -10.35 14.65 -36.24
N THR A 123 -9.91 15.87 -36.54
CA THR A 123 -10.69 16.84 -37.32
C THR A 123 -10.97 16.41 -38.75
N ASP A 124 -10.12 15.54 -39.31
CA ASP A 124 -10.18 15.11 -40.71
C ASP A 124 -10.75 13.69 -40.86
N VAL A 125 -10.99 12.98 -39.75
CA VAL A 125 -11.52 11.62 -39.75
C VAL A 125 -13.05 11.64 -39.75
N ASP A 126 -13.66 11.08 -40.80
CA ASP A 126 -15.08 10.76 -40.81
C ASP A 126 -15.37 9.50 -39.97
N LEU A 127 -15.76 9.69 -38.71
CA LEU A 127 -16.14 8.59 -37.82
C LEU A 127 -17.45 7.89 -38.21
N SER A 128 -18.24 8.46 -39.14
CA SER A 128 -19.43 7.79 -39.68
C SER A 128 -19.08 6.76 -40.75
N ASN A 129 -17.86 6.78 -41.26
CA ASN A 129 -17.36 5.83 -42.23
C ASN A 129 -16.52 4.73 -41.55
N TYR A 130 -16.85 3.46 -41.79
CA TYR A 130 -16.20 2.33 -41.14
C TYR A 130 -14.68 2.27 -41.36
N PRO A 131 -14.13 2.32 -42.59
CA PRO A 131 -12.69 2.24 -42.81
C PRO A 131 -11.91 3.39 -42.17
N SER A 132 -12.47 4.60 -42.19
CA SER A 132 -11.87 5.78 -41.55
C SER A 132 -11.84 5.63 -40.03
N CYS A 133 -12.96 5.19 -39.43
CA CYS A 133 -13.05 4.92 -38.01
C CYS A 133 -12.12 3.78 -37.57
N PHE A 134 -12.07 2.69 -38.33
CA PHE A 134 -11.17 1.56 -38.08
C PHE A 134 -9.70 1.99 -38.11
N HIS A 135 -9.30 2.75 -39.15
CA HIS A 135 -7.94 3.25 -39.27
C HIS A 135 -7.55 4.12 -38.08
N TYR A 136 -8.41 5.07 -37.71
CA TYR A 136 -8.17 5.95 -36.58
C TYR A 136 -8.08 5.20 -35.25
N PHE A 137 -9.03 4.31 -34.98
CA PHE A 137 -9.04 3.46 -33.79
C PHE A 137 -7.78 2.57 -33.70
N SER A 138 -7.31 2.03 -34.83
CA SER A 138 -6.10 1.22 -34.89
C SER A 138 -4.84 2.03 -34.51
N ILE A 139 -4.74 3.28 -34.96
CA ILE A 139 -3.64 4.18 -34.58
C ILE A 139 -3.65 4.45 -33.06
N LEU A 140 -4.81 4.81 -32.50
CA LEU A 140 -4.96 5.05 -31.06
C LEU A 140 -4.61 3.79 -30.25
N SER A 141 -5.14 2.64 -30.66
CA SER A 141 -4.90 1.35 -30.00
C SER A 141 -3.43 0.98 -30.05
N ARG A 142 -2.73 1.22 -31.17
CA ARG A 142 -1.29 0.95 -31.29
C ARG A 142 -0.46 1.74 -30.28
N ALA A 143 -0.78 3.02 -30.07
CA ALA A 143 -0.09 3.84 -29.07
C ALA A 143 -0.27 3.29 -27.65
N MET A 144 -1.48 2.81 -27.31
CA MET A 144 -1.72 2.13 -26.03
C MET A 144 -0.96 0.80 -25.93
N LEU A 145 -1.02 -0.03 -26.98
CA LEU A 145 -0.44 -1.38 -26.95
C LEU A 145 1.09 -1.38 -26.82
N LEU A 146 1.78 -0.41 -27.45
CA LEU A 146 3.23 -0.29 -27.37
C LEU A 146 3.73 0.07 -25.96
N ARG A 147 2.90 0.75 -25.17
CA ARG A 147 3.21 1.06 -23.77
C ARG A 147 3.00 -0.15 -22.87
N GLU A 148 1.94 -0.91 -23.10
CA GLU A 148 1.47 -1.91 -22.13
C GLU A 148 2.00 -3.32 -22.36
N TYR A 149 2.42 -3.63 -23.59
CA TYR A 149 2.75 -4.99 -23.97
C TYR A 149 4.11 -5.11 -24.65
N SER A 150 4.72 -6.29 -24.51
CA SER A 150 5.89 -6.66 -25.31
C SER A 150 5.57 -6.62 -26.80
N ALA A 151 6.55 -6.31 -27.65
CA ALA A 151 6.39 -6.28 -29.11
C ALA A 151 5.67 -7.50 -29.70
N LYS A 152 5.94 -8.72 -29.17
CA LYS A 152 5.24 -9.95 -29.58
C LYS A 152 3.73 -9.86 -29.35
N LYS A 153 3.32 -9.58 -28.10
CA LYS A 153 1.90 -9.44 -27.73
C LYS A 153 1.22 -8.29 -28.48
N THR A 154 1.90 -7.16 -28.65
CA THR A 154 1.41 -6.03 -29.45
C THR A 154 1.11 -6.47 -30.88
N GLY A 155 2.04 -7.18 -31.52
CA GLY A 155 1.83 -7.72 -32.86
C GLY A 155 0.64 -8.66 -32.96
N GLU A 156 0.49 -9.59 -31.99
CA GLU A 156 -0.64 -10.52 -31.97
C GLU A 156 -1.99 -9.81 -31.79
N ILE A 157 -2.06 -8.75 -30.97
CA ILE A 157 -3.29 -7.97 -30.78
C ILE A 157 -3.59 -7.14 -32.03
N LEU A 158 -2.59 -6.50 -32.66
CA LEU A 158 -2.80 -5.73 -33.88
C LEU A 158 -3.27 -6.62 -35.05
N LEU A 159 -2.68 -7.82 -35.21
CA LEU A 159 -3.15 -8.80 -36.19
C LEU A 159 -4.59 -9.27 -35.90
N ALA A 160 -4.99 -9.31 -34.62
CA ALA A 160 -6.38 -9.57 -34.28
C ALA A 160 -7.29 -8.41 -34.68
N LEU A 161 -6.88 -7.18 -34.42
CA LEU A 161 -7.64 -6.00 -34.87
C LEU A 161 -7.75 -5.93 -36.40
N GLU A 162 -6.71 -6.27 -37.16
CA GLU A 162 -6.79 -6.36 -38.63
C GLU A 162 -7.84 -7.36 -39.11
N ARG A 163 -8.04 -8.48 -38.39
CA ARG A 163 -9.09 -9.46 -38.71
C ARG A 163 -10.50 -8.92 -38.50
N VAL A 164 -10.70 -7.85 -37.73
CA VAL A 164 -11.99 -7.16 -37.57
C VAL A 164 -12.48 -6.62 -38.91
N ASP A 165 -11.58 -6.12 -39.76
CA ASP A 165 -11.90 -5.62 -41.11
C ASP A 165 -12.35 -6.73 -42.08
N SER A 166 -12.02 -7.99 -41.77
CA SER A 166 -12.39 -9.16 -42.55
C SER A 166 -13.64 -9.88 -42.02
N MET A 167 -14.37 -9.28 -41.07
CA MET A 167 -15.59 -9.88 -40.53
C MET A 167 -16.75 -9.85 -41.55
N PRO A 168 -17.82 -10.63 -41.33
CA PRO A 168 -19.02 -10.50 -42.14
C PRO A 168 -19.62 -9.08 -41.99
N PRO A 169 -20.19 -8.48 -43.06
CA PRO A 169 -20.78 -7.14 -43.02
C PRO A 169 -21.82 -6.95 -41.90
N GLU A 170 -22.54 -8.01 -41.53
CA GLU A 170 -23.53 -8.02 -40.44
C GLU A 170 -22.93 -7.71 -39.06
N GLN A 171 -21.62 -7.90 -38.89
CA GLN A 171 -20.88 -7.59 -37.66
C GLN A 171 -20.15 -6.24 -37.74
N HIS A 172 -20.00 -5.66 -38.94
CA HIS A 172 -19.30 -4.40 -39.13
C HIS A 172 -19.99 -3.26 -38.40
N ASP A 173 -21.32 -3.16 -38.43
CA ASP A 173 -22.06 -2.11 -37.72
C ASP A 173 -21.77 -2.13 -36.21
N LYS A 174 -21.67 -3.32 -35.61
CA LYS A 174 -21.36 -3.48 -34.18
C LYS A 174 -19.90 -3.13 -33.89
N ALA A 175 -18.98 -3.60 -34.71
CA ALA A 175 -17.56 -3.27 -34.57
C ALA A 175 -17.33 -1.76 -34.74
N HIS A 176 -18.01 -1.15 -35.71
CA HIS A 176 -17.99 0.27 -35.97
C HIS A 176 -18.46 1.05 -34.76
N ALA A 177 -19.61 0.69 -34.19
CA ALA A 177 -20.15 1.35 -33.00
C ALA A 177 -19.16 1.32 -31.82
N ILE A 178 -18.54 0.17 -31.56
CA ILE A 178 -17.52 0.01 -30.50
C ILE A 178 -16.31 0.93 -30.74
N MET A 179 -15.77 0.92 -31.96
CA MET A 179 -14.59 1.74 -32.31
C MET A 179 -14.91 3.23 -32.26
N ARG A 180 -16.08 3.62 -32.75
CA ARG A 180 -16.57 4.99 -32.78
C ARG A 180 -16.78 5.52 -31.37
N GLU A 181 -17.51 4.79 -30.53
CA GLU A 181 -17.75 5.16 -29.13
C GLU A 181 -16.43 5.35 -28.38
N ALA A 182 -15.48 4.44 -28.57
CA ALA A 182 -14.16 4.54 -27.97
C ALA A 182 -13.39 5.79 -28.45
N ALA A 183 -13.37 6.03 -29.76
CA ALA A 183 -12.69 7.19 -30.35
C ALA A 183 -13.30 8.53 -29.88
N GLU A 184 -14.63 8.65 -29.91
CA GLU A 184 -15.34 9.85 -29.42
C GLU A 184 -15.10 10.07 -27.92
N THR A 185 -15.08 9.01 -27.12
CA THR A 185 -14.82 9.10 -25.68
C THR A 185 -13.39 9.52 -25.40
N VAL A 186 -12.41 8.96 -26.12
CA VAL A 186 -11.00 9.38 -26.02
C VAL A 186 -10.86 10.86 -26.35
N HIS A 187 -11.47 11.33 -27.43
CA HIS A 187 -11.44 12.74 -27.79
C HIS A 187 -12.03 13.64 -26.69
N LYS A 188 -13.18 13.27 -26.10
CA LYS A 188 -13.75 14.00 -24.95
C LYS A 188 -12.78 14.08 -23.76
N ILE A 189 -12.10 12.98 -23.43
CA ILE A 189 -11.10 12.95 -22.36
C ILE A 189 -9.93 13.91 -22.67
N LEU A 190 -9.51 13.99 -23.93
CA LEU A 190 -8.44 14.89 -24.34
C LEU A 190 -8.86 16.35 -24.23
N LEU A 191 -10.08 16.72 -24.60
CA LEU A 191 -10.60 18.08 -24.39
C LEU A 191 -10.57 18.48 -22.91
N LEU A 192 -10.96 17.56 -22.01
CA LEU A 192 -10.85 17.77 -20.56
C LEU A 192 -9.42 18.00 -20.08
N SER A 193 -8.42 17.52 -20.82
CA SER A 193 -7.00 17.73 -20.50
C SER A 193 -6.45 19.07 -21.01
N GLU A 194 -7.18 19.79 -21.88
CA GLU A 194 -6.78 21.09 -22.42
C GLU A 194 -7.38 22.27 -21.66
N ASP A 195 -8.50 22.06 -20.98
CA ASP A 195 -9.15 23.08 -20.15
C ASP A 195 -8.33 23.33 -18.86
N ASP A 196 -7.30 24.19 -18.99
CA ASP A 196 -6.43 24.69 -17.91
C ASP A 196 -7.19 25.35 -16.73
N SER A 197 -8.50 25.58 -16.88
CA SER A 197 -9.35 26.22 -15.87
C SER A 197 -9.90 25.28 -14.80
N ASP A 198 -9.92 23.96 -15.02
CA ASP A 198 -10.42 22.98 -14.06
C ASP A 198 -9.32 22.00 -13.64
N THR A 199 -8.72 22.28 -12.48
CA THR A 199 -7.73 21.40 -11.80
C THR A 199 -8.32 20.06 -11.32
N GLU A 200 -9.51 19.65 -11.77
CA GLU A 200 -10.24 18.50 -11.21
C GLU A 200 -9.55 17.16 -11.52
N PHE A 201 -8.91 17.03 -12.68
CA PHE A 201 -8.35 15.76 -13.14
C PHE A 201 -6.83 15.80 -13.35
N ASP A 202 -6.14 14.90 -12.65
CA ASP A 202 -4.71 14.68 -12.84
C ASP A 202 -4.43 14.09 -14.24
N PRO A 203 -3.43 14.57 -15.00
CA PRO A 203 -3.12 14.03 -16.32
C PRO A 203 -2.75 12.53 -16.32
N ALA A 204 -2.15 12.00 -15.26
CA ALA A 204 -1.89 10.57 -15.18
C ALA A 204 -3.19 9.78 -15.01
N PHE A 205 -4.16 10.30 -14.26
CA PHE A 205 -5.52 9.76 -14.18
C PHE A 205 -6.21 9.75 -15.55
N LEU A 206 -6.22 10.87 -16.27
CA LEU A 206 -6.80 10.94 -17.62
C LEU A 206 -6.12 9.94 -18.58
N GLY A 207 -4.79 9.84 -18.54
CA GLY A 207 -4.04 8.84 -19.30
C GLY A 207 -4.43 7.39 -18.94
N ALA A 208 -4.78 7.13 -17.68
CA ALA A 208 -5.25 5.82 -17.24
C ALA A 208 -6.65 5.52 -17.78
N VAL A 209 -7.58 6.49 -17.72
CA VAL A 209 -8.95 6.35 -18.24
C VAL A 209 -8.93 6.14 -19.76
N THR A 210 -8.15 6.93 -20.50
CA THR A 210 -7.95 6.76 -21.96
C THR A 210 -7.50 5.35 -22.31
N GLY A 211 -6.49 4.83 -21.59
CA GLY A 211 -6.02 3.46 -21.79
C GLY A 211 -7.10 2.41 -21.51
N ARG A 212 -7.97 2.63 -20.50
CA ARG A 212 -9.08 1.72 -20.18
C ARG A 212 -10.17 1.74 -21.24
N VAL A 213 -10.52 2.89 -21.80
CA VAL A 213 -11.51 3.00 -22.89
C VAL A 213 -11.04 2.20 -24.11
N LEU A 214 -9.82 2.44 -24.58
CA LEU A 214 -9.22 1.71 -25.70
C LEU A 214 -9.08 0.21 -25.42
N GLY A 215 -8.67 -0.15 -24.19
CA GLY A 215 -8.57 -1.53 -23.74
C GLY A 215 -9.92 -2.26 -23.75
N LYS A 216 -10.98 -1.64 -23.21
CA LYS A 216 -12.35 -2.20 -23.21
C LYS A 216 -12.86 -2.45 -24.64
N ALA A 217 -12.65 -1.49 -25.54
CA ALA A 217 -13.01 -1.62 -26.95
C ALA A 217 -12.23 -2.75 -27.63
N THR A 218 -10.91 -2.82 -27.42
CA THR A 218 -10.06 -3.91 -27.95
C THR A 218 -10.52 -5.28 -27.46
N VAL A 219 -10.88 -5.41 -26.18
CA VAL A 219 -11.43 -6.65 -25.61
C VAL A 219 -12.76 -7.01 -26.26
N ALA A 220 -13.65 -6.04 -26.46
CA ALA A 220 -14.95 -6.27 -27.09
C ALA A 220 -14.79 -6.76 -28.54
N LEU A 221 -13.92 -6.11 -29.33
CA LEU A 221 -13.60 -6.52 -30.69
C LEU A 221 -12.95 -7.92 -30.75
N ALA A 222 -12.02 -8.22 -29.84
CA ALA A 222 -11.39 -9.54 -29.76
C ALA A 222 -12.40 -10.65 -29.45
N ARG A 223 -13.40 -10.36 -28.59
CA ARG A 223 -14.50 -11.28 -28.30
C ARG A 223 -15.41 -11.50 -29.50
N MET A 224 -15.67 -10.47 -30.31
CA MET A 224 -16.43 -10.64 -31.56
C MET A 224 -15.73 -11.63 -32.51
N LEU A 225 -14.40 -11.64 -32.51
CA LEU A 225 -13.59 -12.59 -33.28
C LEU A 225 -13.50 -14.00 -32.65
N ASN A 226 -14.13 -14.23 -31.48
CA ASN A 226 -13.93 -15.41 -30.66
C ASN A 226 -12.45 -15.69 -30.33
N ASP A 227 -11.64 -14.64 -30.17
CA ASP A 227 -10.24 -14.76 -29.78
C ASP A 227 -10.09 -14.47 -28.28
N ASP A 228 -10.44 -15.47 -27.47
CA ASP A 228 -10.42 -15.37 -26.00
C ASP A 228 -9.03 -15.05 -25.45
N ARG A 229 -7.97 -15.49 -26.15
CA ARG A 229 -6.59 -15.24 -25.76
C ARG A 229 -6.22 -13.77 -25.93
N VAL A 230 -6.58 -13.15 -27.05
CA VAL A 230 -6.38 -11.72 -27.27
C VAL A 230 -7.26 -10.90 -26.33
N ALA A 231 -8.50 -11.31 -26.11
CA ALA A 231 -9.41 -10.68 -25.16
C ALA A 231 -8.87 -10.75 -23.72
N GLU A 232 -8.28 -11.88 -23.32
CA GLU A 232 -7.62 -12.02 -22.02
C GLU A 232 -6.43 -11.07 -21.91
N TRP A 233 -5.54 -11.04 -22.91
CA TRP A 233 -4.36 -10.18 -22.89
C TRP A 233 -4.72 -8.71 -22.84
N ALA A 234 -5.62 -8.25 -23.71
CA ALA A 234 -6.12 -6.88 -23.69
C ALA A 234 -6.83 -6.55 -22.37
N GLY A 235 -7.45 -7.55 -21.72
CA GLY A 235 -8.07 -7.40 -20.41
C GLY A 235 -7.10 -7.35 -19.23
N LEU A 236 -5.85 -7.79 -19.37
CA LEU A 236 -4.86 -7.76 -18.28
C LEU A 236 -4.51 -6.32 -17.88
N SER A 237 -4.45 -5.39 -18.84
CA SER A 237 -4.18 -3.99 -18.51
C SER A 237 -5.34 -3.30 -17.78
N LEU A 238 -6.58 -3.76 -17.99
CA LEU A 238 -7.76 -3.29 -17.26
C LEU A 238 -7.77 -3.77 -15.79
N ARG A 239 -7.22 -4.96 -15.52
CA ARG A 239 -7.21 -5.60 -14.18
C ARG A 239 -6.04 -5.16 -13.31
N SER A 240 -4.90 -4.85 -13.93
CA SER A 240 -3.70 -4.38 -13.21
C SER A 240 -3.84 -2.97 -12.64
N ARG A 241 -4.97 -2.28 -12.89
CA ARG A 241 -5.26 -0.92 -12.43
C ARG A 241 -6.66 -0.84 -11.84
N PRO A 242 -6.88 -1.38 -10.63
CA PRO A 242 -8.06 -0.99 -9.86
C PRO A 242 -7.94 0.52 -9.59
N LEU A 243 -8.96 1.28 -9.98
CA LEU A 243 -9.10 2.66 -9.55
C LEU A 243 -9.41 2.67 -8.06
N SER A 244 -8.97 3.71 -7.34
CA SER A 244 -9.51 3.97 -6.00
C SER A 244 -11.02 4.24 -6.12
N ASP A 245 -11.78 4.08 -5.03
CA ASP A 245 -13.23 4.35 -5.05
C ASP A 245 -13.51 5.80 -5.50
N GLU A 246 -12.65 6.74 -5.10
CA GLU A 246 -12.71 8.15 -5.53
C GLU A 246 -12.43 8.31 -7.04
N ASP A 247 -11.44 7.59 -7.57
CA ASP A 247 -11.10 7.63 -9.00
C ASP A 247 -12.16 6.92 -9.86
N ALA A 248 -12.84 5.90 -9.32
CA ALA A 248 -13.94 5.23 -9.97
C ALA A 248 -15.17 6.16 -10.10
N ASP A 249 -15.46 6.94 -9.05
CA ASP A 249 -16.48 7.99 -9.10
C ASP A 249 -16.11 9.06 -10.14
N LYS A 250 -14.86 9.50 -10.19
CA LYS A 250 -14.37 10.43 -11.22
C LYS A 250 -14.48 9.86 -12.63
N GLU A 251 -14.10 8.60 -12.83
CA GLU A 251 -14.24 7.90 -14.12
C GLU A 251 -15.71 7.87 -14.56
N SER A 252 -16.65 7.58 -13.64
CA SER A 252 -18.08 7.57 -13.95
C SER A 252 -18.60 8.93 -14.43
N ARG A 253 -18.11 10.03 -13.87
CA ARG A 253 -18.49 11.39 -14.31
C ARG A 253 -17.99 11.71 -15.72
N ILE A 254 -16.80 11.21 -16.08
CA ILE A 254 -16.22 11.40 -17.42
C ILE A 254 -16.96 10.55 -18.45
N LEU A 255 -17.33 9.31 -18.08
CA LEU A 255 -17.93 8.36 -19.01
C LEU A 255 -19.46 8.52 -19.16
N GLY A 256 -20.13 9.22 -18.23
CA GLY A 256 -21.59 9.48 -18.26
C GLY A 256 -22.42 8.26 -17.89
#